data_AF-A0A822I0Y0-F1
#
_entry.id   AF-A0A822I0Y0-F1
#
_cell.length_a   1.000
_cell.length_b   1.000
_cell.length_c   1.000
_cell.angle_alpha   90.00
_cell.angle_beta   90.00
_cell.angle_gamma   90.00
#
_symmetry.space_group_name_H-M   'P 1'
#
loop_
_entity.id
_entity.type
_entity.pdbx_description
1 polymer ?
#
loop_
_entity_poly.entity_id
_entity_poly.type
_entity_poly.pdbx_seq_one_letter_code
_entity_poly.pdbx_strand_id
1 'polypeptide(L)'
;TKPTTTTTTTKSTTTTTTTKSTTTTTTTKSTTTTTTTKSTTTTTTTKPTTTTTTTKPTTTTTTTKPTTTTTTTKPTTTTTTTKSTTTTTTTKSTTTTTTTKPTTTTTTTKSTTTTTTTKSTTTTTTTKSTTTTTTTKSTTT
;
A
#
# COMPACT_ATOMS: atom_id res chain seq x y z
N THR A 1 -18.54 20.58 -3.29
CA THR A 1 -18.58 19.19 -2.79
C THR A 1 -17.33 18.44 -3.26
N LYS A 2 -16.80 17.50 -2.48
CA LYS A 2 -15.63 16.69 -2.88
C LYS A 2 -16.11 15.56 -3.79
N PRO A 3 -15.50 15.33 -4.97
CA PRO A 3 -15.92 14.24 -5.85
C PRO A 3 -15.76 12.90 -5.14
N THR A 4 -16.78 12.05 -5.26
CA THR A 4 -16.78 10.69 -4.73
C THR A 4 -16.95 9.70 -5.87
N THR A 5 -16.12 8.67 -5.89
CA THR A 5 -16.12 7.67 -6.96
C THR A 5 -16.07 6.28 -6.36
N THR A 6 -16.91 5.39 -6.88
CA THR A 6 -16.89 3.96 -6.55
C THR A 6 -16.62 3.19 -7.83
N THR A 7 -15.59 2.35 -7.81
CA THR A 7 -15.17 1.56 -8.97
C THR A 7 -15.15 0.09 -8.60
N THR A 8 -15.82 -0.74 -9.41
CA THR A 8 -15.74 -2.20 -9.32
C THR A 8 -15.32 -2.76 -10.66
N THR A 9 -14.22 -3.51 -10.72
CA THR A 9 -13.77 -4.13 -11.97
C THR A 9 -13.29 -5.56 -11.77
N THR A 10 -13.36 -6.35 -12.84
CA THR A 10 -12.82 -7.71 -12.89
C THR A 10 -12.07 -7.88 -14.19
N LYS A 11 -10.86 -8.43 -14.14
CA LYS A 11 -10.00 -8.67 -15.33
C LYS A 11 -9.82 -7.42 -16.20
N SER A 12 -9.54 -6.28 -15.57
CA SER A 12 -9.39 -5.00 -16.26
C SER A 12 -7.98 -4.45 -16.17
N THR A 13 -7.60 -3.64 -17.16
CA THR A 13 -6.45 -2.74 -17.06
C THR A 13 -6.97 -1.32 -16.93
N THR A 14 -6.58 -0.60 -15.87
CA THR A 14 -7.08 0.75 -15.60
C THR A 14 -5.97 1.71 -15.19
N THR A 15 -6.04 2.93 -15.69
CA THR A 15 -5.23 4.05 -15.21
C THR A 15 -6.14 5.08 -14.57
N THR A 16 -5.83 5.50 -13.35
CA THR A 16 -6.65 6.47 -12.61
C THR A 16 -5.78 7.60 -12.07
N THR A 17 -6.21 8.83 -12.31
CA THR A 17 -5.65 10.03 -11.69
C THR A 17 -6.73 10.72 -10.88
N THR A 18 -6.51 10.91 -9.59
CA THR A 18 -7.45 11.66 -8.75
C THR A 18 -6.78 12.77 -7.98
N THR A 19 -7.50 13.88 -7.79
CA THR A 19 -7.05 15.00 -6.97
C THR A 19 -8.21 15.44 -6.09
N LYS A 20 -7.96 15.56 -4.78
CA LYS A 20 -8.95 16.01 -3.80
C LYS A 20 -10.27 15.23 -3.93
N SER A 21 -10.21 13.90 -3.98
CA SER A 21 -11.39 13.03 -4.11
C SER A 21 -11.51 12.02 -2.97
N THR A 22 -12.70 11.45 -2.81
CA THR A 22 -12.89 10.22 -2.03
C THR A 22 -13.16 9.08 -3.01
N THR A 23 -12.43 7.98 -2.88
CA THR A 23 -12.53 6.87 -3.83
C THR A 23 -12.62 5.54 -3.10
N THR A 24 -13.55 4.69 -3.53
CA THR A 24 -13.68 3.31 -3.09
C THR A 24 -13.49 2.39 -4.28
N THR A 25 -12.55 1.46 -4.18
CA THR A 25 -12.18 0.58 -5.30
C THR A 25 -12.22 -0.88 -4.88
N THR A 26 -12.95 -1.69 -5.64
CA THR A 26 -12.97 -3.14 -5.52
C THR A 26 -12.52 -3.77 -6.83
N THR A 27 -11.44 -4.55 -6.84
CA THR A 27 -10.99 -5.20 -8.09
C THR A 27 -10.58 -6.66 -7.91
N THR A 28 -10.76 -7.44 -8.97
CA THR A 28 -10.29 -8.83 -9.02
C THR A 28 -9.52 -9.09 -10.31
N LYS A 29 -8.28 -9.59 -10.17
CA LYS A 29 -7.39 -9.91 -11.31
C LYS A 29 -7.18 -8.72 -12.25
N SER A 30 -6.97 -7.52 -11.69
CA SER A 30 -6.83 -6.28 -12.46
C SER A 30 -5.40 -5.75 -12.42
N THR A 31 -4.99 -5.09 -13.49
CA THR A 31 -3.75 -4.32 -13.56
C THR A 31 -4.09 -2.84 -13.43
N THR A 32 -3.53 -2.16 -12.42
CA THR A 32 -3.91 -0.77 -12.13
C THR A 32 -2.71 0.14 -11.97
N THR A 33 -2.76 1.30 -12.61
CA THR A 33 -1.83 2.40 -12.35
C THR A 33 -2.58 3.57 -11.75
N THR A 34 -2.18 4.02 -10.57
CA THR A 34 -2.90 5.06 -9.83
C THR A 34 -1.97 6.20 -9.45
N THR A 35 -2.38 7.42 -9.80
CA THR A 35 -1.77 8.65 -9.29
C THR A 35 -2.81 9.39 -8.45
N THR A 36 -2.44 9.80 -7.24
CA THR A 36 -3.41 10.42 -6.32
C THR A 36 -2.80 11.55 -5.50
N THR A 37 -3.50 12.68 -5.44
CA THR A 37 -3.07 13.85 -4.66
C THR A 37 -4.17 14.33 -3.71
N LYS A 38 -3.88 14.38 -2.40
CA LYS A 38 -4.80 14.87 -1.37
C LYS A 38 -6.17 14.16 -1.38
N SER A 39 -6.18 12.85 -1.61
CA SER A 39 -7.42 12.05 -1.66
C SER A 39 -7.50 11.04 -0.53
N THR A 40 -8.72 10.59 -0.28
CA THR A 40 -9.03 9.52 0.67
C THR A 40 -9.39 8.29 -0.15
N THR A 41 -8.68 7.17 0.03
CA THR A 41 -8.89 5.97 -0.78
C THR A 41 -9.10 4.74 0.10
N THR A 42 -10.14 3.98 -0.21
CA THR A 42 -10.38 2.65 0.35
C THR A 42 -10.32 1.63 -0.77
N THR A 43 -9.47 0.61 -0.62
CA THR A 43 -9.21 -0.37 -1.68
C THR A 43 -9.33 -1.79 -1.14
N THR A 44 -10.11 -2.63 -1.82
CA THR A 44 -10.19 -4.08 -1.58
C THR A 44 -9.91 -4.82 -2.87
N THR A 45 -8.86 -5.64 -2.92
CA THR A 45 -8.50 -6.32 -4.17
C THR A 45 -8.02 -7.75 -3.99
N THR A 46 -8.27 -8.56 -5.02
CA THR A 46 -7.78 -9.94 -5.10
C THR A 46 -6.97 -10.13 -6.37
N LYS A 47 -5.73 -10.60 -6.22
CA LYS A 47 -4.77 -10.83 -7.29
C LYS A 47 -4.54 -9.59 -8.19
N PRO A 48 -4.40 -8.36 -7.66
CA PRO A 48 -4.08 -7.23 -8.51
C PRO A 48 -2.58 -7.20 -8.87
N THR A 49 -2.28 -6.50 -9.95
CA THR A 49 -0.93 -5.95 -10.21
C THR A 49 -1.05 -4.43 -10.17
N THR A 50 -0.38 -3.78 -9.22
CA THR A 50 -0.60 -2.33 -8.99
C THR A 50 0.68 -1.52 -8.98
N THR A 51 0.66 -0.37 -9.64
CA THR A 51 1.66 0.70 -9.49
C THR A 51 0.96 1.94 -8.96
N THR A 52 1.45 2.49 -7.84
CA THR A 52 0.80 3.61 -7.16
C THR A 52 1.79 4.72 -6.81
N THR A 53 1.47 5.95 -7.20
CA THR A 53 2.19 7.16 -6.80
C THR A 53 1.24 8.13 -6.11
N THR A 54 1.54 8.51 -4.86
CA THR A 54 0.64 9.40 -4.11
C THR A 54 1.33 10.50 -3.33
N THR A 55 0.64 11.62 -3.21
CA THR A 55 1.05 12.75 -2.37
C THR A 55 -0.06 13.15 -1.43
N LYS A 56 0.23 13.14 -0.12
CA LYS A 56 -0.71 13.44 0.95
C LYS A 56 -2.01 12.61 0.89
N PRO A 57 -1.99 11.30 0.60
CA PRO A 57 -3.21 10.51 0.67
C PRO A 57 -3.54 10.10 2.11
N THR A 58 -4.81 9.74 2.33
CA THR A 58 -5.22 8.87 3.42
C THR A 58 -5.69 7.56 2.80
N THR A 59 -5.05 6.44 3.11
CA THR A 59 -5.38 5.15 2.46
C THR A 59 -5.68 4.05 3.47
N THR A 60 -6.73 3.27 3.16
CA THR A 60 -7.01 1.98 3.79
C THR A 60 -7.02 0.92 2.70
N THR A 61 -6.31 -0.18 2.89
CA THR A 61 -6.11 -1.18 1.84
C THR A 61 -6.14 -2.60 2.40
N THR A 62 -7.00 -3.43 1.81
CA THR A 62 -7.04 -4.88 2.06
C THR A 62 -6.79 -5.63 0.77
N THR A 63 -5.74 -6.46 0.72
CA THR A 63 -5.36 -7.15 -0.52
C THR A 63 -4.97 -8.60 -0.31
N THR A 64 -5.35 -9.44 -1.26
CA THR A 64 -4.97 -10.86 -1.29
C THR A 64 -4.19 -11.16 -2.56
N LYS A 65 -3.01 -11.76 -2.41
CA LYS A 65 -2.11 -12.14 -3.51
C LYS A 65 -1.73 -10.99 -4.47
N PRO A 66 -1.42 -9.77 -3.99
CA PRO A 66 -1.05 -8.69 -4.89
C PRO A 66 0.43 -8.74 -5.29
N THR A 67 0.72 -8.13 -6.44
CA THR A 67 2.07 -7.65 -6.80
C THR A 67 2.03 -6.13 -6.87
N THR A 68 2.78 -5.43 -6.01
CA THR A 68 2.64 -3.98 -5.85
C THR A 68 3.95 -3.22 -5.86
N THR A 69 3.97 -2.07 -6.54
CA THR A 69 5.01 -1.04 -6.39
C THR A 69 4.35 0.26 -5.94
N THR A 70 4.83 0.84 -4.84
CA THR A 70 4.24 2.05 -4.26
C THR A 70 5.29 3.10 -3.92
N THR A 71 5.05 4.33 -4.36
CA THR A 71 5.80 5.52 -3.94
C THR A 71 4.85 6.53 -3.30
N THR A 72 5.11 6.90 -2.05
CA THR A 72 4.21 7.75 -1.26
C THR A 72 4.95 8.87 -0.54
N THR A 73 4.41 10.08 -0.61
CA THR A 73 4.92 11.24 0.15
C THR A 73 3.84 11.80 1.06
N LYS A 74 4.17 11.95 2.35
CA LYS A 74 3.25 12.42 3.39
C LYS A 74 1.94 11.61 3.52
N PRO A 75 1.92 10.28 3.37
CA PRO A 75 0.69 9.53 3.52
C PRO A 75 0.36 9.24 5.00
N THR A 76 -0.92 8.97 5.24
CA THR A 76 -1.39 8.20 6.39
C THR A 76 -1.99 6.90 5.85
N THR A 77 -1.43 5.74 6.22
CA THR A 77 -1.82 4.45 5.63
C THR A 77 -2.12 3.36 6.66
N THR A 78 -3.12 2.56 6.35
CA THR A 78 -3.40 1.28 7.01
C THR A 78 -3.53 0.19 5.96
N THR A 79 -2.73 -0.87 6.09
CA THR A 79 -2.66 -1.94 5.10
C THR A 79 -2.76 -3.32 5.74
N THR A 80 -3.63 -4.17 5.19
CA THR A 80 -3.71 -5.59 5.50
C THR A 80 -3.52 -6.40 4.23
N THR A 81 -2.53 -7.29 4.22
CA THR A 81 -2.16 -8.02 3.01
C THR A 81 -1.80 -9.48 3.27
N THR A 82 -2.23 -10.37 2.36
CA THR A 82 -1.85 -11.78 2.42
C THR A 82 -1.18 -12.25 1.13
N LYS A 83 -0.09 -13.02 1.26
CA LYS A 83 0.66 -13.66 0.16
C LYS A 83 1.11 -12.69 -0.93
N SER A 84 1.76 -11.59 -0.55
CA SER A 84 2.11 -10.49 -1.47
C SER A 84 3.57 -10.42 -1.84
N THR A 85 3.84 -9.82 -2.99
CA THR A 85 5.16 -9.29 -3.37
C THR A 85 5.08 -7.77 -3.47
N THR A 86 5.82 -7.04 -2.64
CA THR A 86 5.66 -5.59 -2.53
C THR A 86 6.99 -4.84 -2.47
N THR A 87 7.09 -3.76 -3.24
CA THR A 87 8.15 -2.75 -3.11
C THR A 87 7.54 -1.42 -2.71
N THR A 88 8.01 -0.83 -1.61
CA THR A 88 7.45 0.41 -1.07
C THR A 88 8.55 1.43 -0.77
N THR A 89 8.37 2.64 -1.28
CA THR A 89 9.15 3.82 -0.90
C THR A 89 8.24 4.86 -0.27
N THR A 90 8.58 5.28 0.94
CA THR A 90 7.73 6.19 1.71
C THR A 90 8.55 7.30 2.38
N THR A 91 8.06 8.54 2.27
CA THR A 91 8.68 9.71 2.89
C THR A 91 7.68 10.50 3.75
N LYS A 92 8.09 10.89 4.97
CA LYS A 92 7.30 11.75 5.89
C LYS A 92 5.93 11.16 6.24
N SER A 93 5.87 9.88 6.61
CA SER A 93 4.60 9.15 6.73
C SER A 93 4.25 8.68 8.13
N THR A 94 2.99 8.28 8.28
CA THR A 94 2.50 7.43 9.38
C THR A 94 1.85 6.20 8.78
N THR A 95 2.36 5.01 9.10
CA THR A 95 1.91 3.76 8.48
C THR A 95 1.69 2.65 9.50
N THR A 96 0.64 1.86 9.30
CA THR A 96 0.38 0.61 10.02
C THR A 96 0.16 -0.51 9.01
N THR A 97 0.92 -1.59 9.14
CA THR A 97 0.89 -2.72 8.20
C THR A 97 0.77 -4.05 8.91
N THR A 98 -0.17 -4.88 8.46
CA THR A 98 -0.27 -6.29 8.86
C THR A 98 -0.15 -7.18 7.63
N THR A 99 0.83 -8.07 7.61
CA THR A 99 1.09 -8.93 6.46
C THR A 99 1.31 -10.39 6.85
N THR A 100 0.79 -11.31 6.03
CA THR A 100 1.05 -12.75 6.18
C THR A 100 1.62 -13.32 4.89
N LYS A 101 2.73 -14.05 5.00
CA LYS A 101 3.50 -14.60 3.90
C LYS A 101 3.92 -13.54 2.85
N PRO A 102 4.46 -12.37 3.25
CA PRO A 102 4.92 -11.40 2.29
C PRO A 102 6.36 -11.66 1.83
N THR A 103 6.68 -11.18 0.64
CA THR A 103 8.03 -10.84 0.19
C THR A 103 8.07 -9.32 -0.01
N THR A 104 8.81 -8.60 0.85
CA THR A 104 8.78 -7.12 0.85
C THR A 104 10.16 -6.49 0.78
N THR A 105 10.26 -5.41 0.00
CA THR A 105 11.35 -4.43 0.09
C THR A 105 10.76 -3.07 0.48
N THR A 106 11.28 -2.47 1.55
CA THR A 106 10.75 -1.22 2.09
C THR A 106 11.86 -0.20 2.32
N THR A 107 11.68 1.00 1.78
CA THR A 107 12.53 2.16 2.06
C THR A 107 11.69 3.26 2.72
N THR A 108 12.04 3.64 3.94
CA THR A 108 11.32 4.70 4.68
C THR A 108 12.26 5.83 5.09
N THR A 109 11.83 7.07 4.86
CA THR A 109 12.52 8.27 5.34
C THR A 109 11.60 9.15 6.18
N LYS A 110 12.06 9.63 7.34
CA LYS A 110 11.32 10.56 8.22
C LYS A 110 9.91 10.06 8.58
N SER A 111 9.77 8.78 8.91
CA SER A 111 8.46 8.13 9.04
C SER A 111 8.25 7.46 10.39
N THR A 112 6.98 7.25 10.75
CA THR A 112 6.54 6.43 11.87
C THR A 112 5.84 5.19 11.32
N THR A 113 6.34 4.01 11.70
CA THR A 113 5.97 2.74 11.06
C THR A 113 5.65 1.70 12.14
N THR A 114 4.47 1.08 12.08
CA THR A 114 4.15 -0.11 12.87
C THR A 114 3.87 -1.28 11.92
N THR A 115 4.59 -2.39 12.10
CA THR A 115 4.48 -3.55 11.22
C THR A 115 4.30 -4.83 12.02
N THR A 116 3.31 -5.64 11.63
CA THR A 116 3.16 -7.02 12.08
C THR A 116 3.28 -7.95 10.87
N THR A 117 4.23 -8.88 10.92
CA THR A 117 4.45 -9.84 9.84
C THR A 117 4.46 -11.28 10.34
N THR A 118 3.99 -12.20 9.49
CA THR A 118 4.06 -13.65 9.74
C THR A 118 4.60 -14.38 8.52
N LYS A 119 5.55 -15.29 8.67
CA LYS A 119 6.14 -16.11 7.58
C LYS A 119 6.71 -15.25 6.45
N SER A 120 7.48 -14.24 6.77
CA SER A 120 7.92 -13.19 5.86
C SER A 120 9.35 -13.35 5.34
N THR A 121 9.60 -12.77 4.16
CA THR A 121 10.92 -12.42 3.65
C THR A 121 10.98 -10.91 3.45
N THR A 122 11.85 -10.21 4.18
CA THR A 122 11.85 -8.74 4.22
C THR A 122 13.23 -8.13 4.15
N THR A 123 13.39 -7.09 3.34
CA THR A 123 14.53 -6.16 3.35
C THR A 123 14.02 -4.76 3.64
N THR A 124 14.63 -4.07 4.61
CA THR A 124 14.18 -2.74 5.05
C THR A 124 15.34 -1.77 5.18
N THR A 125 15.19 -0.58 4.61
CA THR A 125 16.11 0.55 4.79
C THR A 125 15.36 1.71 5.43
N THR A 126 15.88 2.22 6.55
CA THR A 126 15.24 3.33 7.28
C THR A 126 16.20 4.48 7.52
N THR A 127 15.73 5.71 7.32
CA THR A 127 16.49 6.93 7.65
C THR A 127 15.63 7.87 8.46
N LYS A 128 16.12 8.30 9.63
CA LYS A 128 15.43 9.25 10.54
C LYS A 128 13.98 8.83 10.85
N SER A 129 13.75 7.54 11.11
CA SER A 129 12.40 6.97 11.24
C SER A 129 12.25 6.23 12.57
N THR A 130 11.02 6.18 13.07
CA THR A 130 10.63 5.37 14.24
C THR A 130 9.88 4.15 13.73
N THR A 131 10.36 2.96 14.09
CA THR A 131 9.80 1.69 13.61
C THR A 131 9.56 0.72 14.76
N THR A 132 8.35 0.18 14.81
CA THR A 132 7.98 -0.95 15.67
C THR A 132 7.62 -2.13 14.78
N THR A 133 8.28 -3.27 15.01
CA THR A 133 8.09 -4.48 14.20
C THR A 133 7.84 -5.68 15.09
N THR A 134 6.76 -6.41 14.81
CA THR A 134 6.47 -7.72 15.40
C THR A 134 6.48 -8.76 14.30
N THR A 135 7.33 -9.79 14.45
CA THR A 135 7.55 -10.79 13.42
C THR A 135 7.39 -12.19 13.98
N THR A 136 6.54 -13.01 13.35
CA THR A 136 6.39 -14.43 13.69
C THR A 136 6.86 -15.31 12.53
N LYS A 137 8.00 -16.00 12.73
CA LYS A 137 8.70 -16.84 11.73
C LYS A 137 9.10 -16.04 10.48
N SER A 138 10.37 -15.65 10.37
CA SER A 138 10.85 -14.83 9.24
C SER A 138 12.23 -15.24 8.78
N THR A 139 12.49 -14.98 7.51
CA THR A 139 13.83 -14.95 6.91
C THR A 139 14.14 -13.49 6.59
N THR A 140 15.11 -12.91 7.27
CA THR A 140 15.52 -11.51 7.03
C THR A 140 16.83 -11.51 6.26
N THR A 141 16.94 -10.63 5.27
CA THR A 141 18.17 -10.35 4.51
C THR A 141 18.30 -8.85 4.38
#